data_AF-A0A356KZI1-F1
#
_entry.id   AF-A0A356KZI1-F1
#
_cell.length_a   1.000
_cell.length_b   1.000
_cell.length_c   1.000
_cell.angle_alpha   90.00
_cell.angle_beta   90.00
_cell.angle_gamma   90.00
#
_symmetry.space_group_name_H-M   'P 1'
#
loop_
_entity.id
_entity.type
_entity.pdbx_description
1 polymer ?
#
loop_
_entity_poly.entity_id
_entity_poly.type
_entity_poly.pdbx_seq_one_letter_code
_entity_poly.pdbx_strand_id
1 'polypeptide(L)'
;MIRRTLPTLAALALLLGASPALAQPSNPERNLYETAREMWERELTPNTRAELQPRWAEIEALKGRVATLEGSLAQNDPRRAALEALIAKQQAARTQGSGTLRGTHGGQPGTDGRSIGLRNFEKADALISKWASEGKPMTVERLQEINRVLGTGLQHNGRPPGTIRANAGENITAGGRFHYVPGRYVGEAMQQFTQWYEASKAAGMAPAELAGKAYMRLVSIHPFWDANGRSTRMLMDWVLRSHGLPSVALQDVMVAVFGQRPVSGVPAEKAVIEVTKALEKTLQDRLAVLEGNGQGFATRRSRGGPLQPSRIPAAEVEALFNTLKGAGAERLAERISAAEGAERVALALSKPRLERLSLEIVPTNDILAEQKGERVRISTGLLNEIHARGAGLPAALQGEARARVLGLILAHEIAHAGGIKAERAADAEALRVFERAKVAGPLLRADLRNALEVFSKPTGATHLDRLLGRLGELYRYGTPGGRLAALERAARGEADRLASYRRADGTLRWKALASDGLLREGGALAHFTLALFLKELAMVVRTGDRLRIEEFFDGVMTTDFFKHYGLFALGARGGELLYGRYLAQHLRQGFVSSLLKTHIVLMTGLALPQIVSGEFEGKTFMISVASLGL
;
A
#
# COMPACT_ATOMS: atom_id res chain seq x y z
N MET A 1 89.69 19.84 -32.40
CA MET A 1 90.10 20.74 -31.29
C MET A 1 89.14 21.92 -31.24
N ILE A 2 88.88 22.51 -30.05
CA ILE A 2 88.11 23.76 -29.81
C ILE A 2 86.60 23.62 -30.15
N ARG A 3 85.57 23.71 -29.28
CA ARG A 3 85.27 24.35 -27.97
C ARG A 3 84.78 25.82 -28.07
N ARG A 4 83.60 26.11 -27.46
CA ARG A 4 82.79 27.36 -27.48
C ARG A 4 81.96 27.53 -28.76
N THR A 5 80.76 28.10 -28.75
CA THR A 5 79.96 28.76 -27.69
C THR A 5 78.80 27.83 -27.21
N LEU A 6 77.68 28.19 -26.54
CA LEU A 6 77.18 29.38 -25.82
C LEU A 6 76.16 28.90 -24.73
N PRO A 7 76.20 29.35 -23.46
CA PRO A 7 75.20 28.97 -22.46
C PRO A 7 74.07 30.00 -22.31
N THR A 8 72.80 29.59 -22.26
CA THR A 8 71.71 30.26 -21.49
C THR A 8 70.41 29.49 -21.57
N LEU A 9 69.94 28.96 -20.43
CA LEU A 9 68.51 28.72 -20.11
C LEU A 9 68.34 28.56 -18.59
N ALA A 10 69.27 27.86 -17.93
CA ALA A 10 69.30 27.69 -16.48
C ALA A 10 69.48 29.00 -15.67
N ALA A 11 70.12 30.02 -16.26
CA ALA A 11 70.39 31.30 -15.58
C ALA A 11 69.15 32.21 -15.45
N LEU A 12 68.09 31.98 -16.22
CA LEU A 12 66.89 32.83 -16.19
C LEU A 12 65.91 32.45 -15.06
N ALA A 13 65.95 31.20 -14.59
CA ALA A 13 65.03 30.69 -13.58
C ALA A 13 65.33 31.18 -12.15
N LEU A 14 66.58 31.57 -11.87
CA LEU A 14 67.02 32.05 -10.55
C LEU A 14 66.71 33.54 -10.27
N LEU A 15 66.22 34.28 -11.27
CA LEU A 15 65.96 35.72 -11.19
C LEU A 15 64.49 36.11 -10.94
N LEU A 16 63.58 35.13 -10.84
CA LEU A 16 62.12 35.37 -10.76
C LEU A 16 61.46 34.98 -9.43
N GLY A 17 62.22 34.60 -8.40
CA GLY A 17 61.73 34.45 -7.01
C GLY A 17 60.65 33.39 -6.76
N ALA A 18 60.20 32.67 -7.79
CA ALA A 18 59.20 31.63 -7.67
C ALA A 18 59.83 30.35 -7.09
N SER A 19 59.74 30.19 -5.76
CA SER A 19 59.95 28.89 -5.15
C SER A 19 58.97 27.88 -5.78
N PRO A 20 59.44 26.72 -6.32
CA PRO A 20 58.53 25.67 -6.71
C PRO A 20 57.85 25.17 -5.44
N ALA A 21 56.57 25.49 -5.27
CA ALA A 21 55.76 24.90 -4.23
C ALA A 21 55.79 23.38 -4.45
N LEU A 22 56.49 22.67 -3.56
CA LEU A 22 56.59 21.22 -3.59
C LEU A 22 55.16 20.66 -3.53
N ALA A 23 54.66 20.19 -4.67
CA ALA A 23 53.38 19.51 -4.74
C ALA A 23 53.47 18.30 -3.82
N GLN A 24 52.77 18.36 -2.68
CA GLN A 24 52.78 17.26 -1.72
C GLN A 24 52.32 15.98 -2.43
N PRO A 25 52.98 14.83 -2.21
CA PRO A 25 52.56 13.57 -2.81
C PRO A 25 51.09 13.31 -2.47
N SER A 26 50.26 13.08 -3.50
CA SER A 26 48.81 13.02 -3.34
C SER A 26 48.43 11.85 -2.43
N ASN A 27 47.91 12.17 -1.24
CA ASN A 27 47.51 11.16 -0.26
C ASN A 27 46.32 10.35 -0.84
N PRO A 28 46.45 9.03 -1.07
CA PRO A 28 45.38 8.24 -1.66
C PRO A 28 44.10 8.23 -0.83
N GLU A 29 44.19 8.28 0.50
CA GLU A 29 43.03 8.41 1.38
C GLU A 29 42.34 9.78 1.20
N ARG A 30 43.11 10.84 0.97
CA ARG A 30 42.55 12.18 0.73
C ARG A 30 41.81 12.24 -0.59
N ASN A 31 42.37 11.66 -1.65
CA ASN A 31 41.72 11.58 -2.97
C ASN A 31 40.37 10.83 -2.90
N LEU A 32 40.29 9.75 -2.10
CA LEU A 32 39.03 9.02 -1.87
C LEU A 32 37.99 9.87 -1.16
N TYR A 33 38.39 10.62 -0.12
CA TYR A 33 37.51 11.52 0.60
C TYR A 33 37.02 12.69 -0.30
N GLU A 34 37.93 13.38 -0.98
CA GLU A 34 37.61 14.51 -1.86
C GLU A 34 36.71 14.07 -3.03
N THR A 35 36.98 12.93 -3.67
CA THR A 35 36.11 12.38 -4.75
C THR A 35 34.71 12.02 -4.24
N ALA A 36 34.60 11.44 -3.03
CA ALA A 36 33.29 11.16 -2.45
C ALA A 36 32.55 12.46 -2.07
N ARG A 37 33.29 13.47 -1.60
CA ARG A 37 32.77 14.80 -1.27
C ARG A 37 32.21 15.53 -2.50
N GLU A 38 32.98 15.60 -3.58
CA GLU A 38 32.53 16.11 -4.89
C GLU A 38 31.23 15.47 -5.37
N MET A 39 30.99 14.19 -5.04
CA MET A 39 29.80 13.46 -5.46
C MET A 39 28.56 13.80 -4.63
N TRP A 40 28.67 13.92 -3.30
CA TRP A 40 27.52 14.23 -2.44
C TRP A 40 27.24 15.73 -2.29
N GLU A 41 28.19 16.59 -2.68
CA GLU A 41 28.02 18.05 -2.79
C GLU A 41 27.33 18.49 -4.08
N ARG A 42 27.16 17.60 -5.07
CA ARG A 42 26.42 17.91 -6.30
C ARG A 42 24.99 18.34 -6.00
N GLU A 43 24.62 19.47 -6.58
CA GLU A 43 23.23 19.89 -6.66
C GLU A 43 22.43 19.04 -7.64
N LEU A 44 21.10 19.07 -7.46
CA LEU A 44 20.19 18.48 -8.43
C LEU A 44 20.33 19.21 -9.77
N THR A 45 20.39 18.44 -10.85
CA THR A 45 20.36 18.97 -12.21
C THR A 45 19.07 19.76 -12.45
N PRO A 46 19.07 20.79 -13.34
CA PRO A 46 17.87 21.57 -13.62
C PRO A 46 16.67 20.71 -14.04
N ASN A 47 16.90 19.64 -14.81
CA ASN A 47 15.85 18.72 -15.27
C ASN A 47 15.24 17.94 -14.09
N THR A 48 16.06 17.32 -13.24
CA THR A 48 15.56 16.57 -12.07
C THR A 48 14.90 17.50 -11.05
N ARG A 49 15.43 18.72 -10.84
CA ARG A 49 14.76 19.71 -10.00
C ARG A 49 13.39 20.10 -10.57
N ALA A 50 13.27 20.31 -11.89
CA ALA A 50 12.00 20.61 -12.55
C ALA A 50 10.98 19.45 -12.47
N GLU A 51 11.43 18.18 -12.51
CA GLU A 51 10.56 17.02 -12.30
C GLU A 51 10.05 16.93 -10.84
N LEU A 52 10.92 17.16 -9.86
CA LEU A 52 10.62 16.92 -8.45
C LEU A 52 9.91 18.09 -7.76
N GLN A 53 10.12 19.33 -8.20
CA GLN A 53 9.48 20.51 -7.61
C GLN A 53 7.94 20.42 -7.50
N PRO A 54 7.16 20.05 -8.55
CA PRO A 54 5.71 19.89 -8.42
C PRO A 54 5.32 18.73 -7.50
N ARG A 55 6.13 17.67 -7.44
CA ARG A 55 5.90 16.49 -6.60
C ARG A 55 6.08 16.81 -5.11
N TRP A 56 7.03 17.68 -4.77
CA TRP A 56 7.18 18.19 -3.40
C TRP A 56 6.01 19.09 -2.98
N ALA A 57 5.46 19.88 -3.90
CA ALA A 57 4.23 20.65 -3.63
C ALA A 57 3.02 19.72 -3.40
N GLU A 58 2.91 18.62 -4.14
CA GLU A 58 1.88 17.59 -3.90
C GLU A 58 2.07 16.90 -2.54
N ILE A 59 3.30 16.55 -2.16
CA ILE A 59 3.62 15.98 -0.83
C ILE A 59 3.15 16.91 0.30
N GLU A 60 3.39 18.22 0.21
CA GLU A 60 2.95 19.18 1.23
C GLU A 60 1.42 19.30 1.28
N ALA A 61 0.75 19.32 0.13
CA ALA A 61 -0.72 19.31 0.07
C ALA A 61 -1.33 18.01 0.64
N LEU A 62 -0.73 16.85 0.33
CA LEU A 62 -1.11 15.55 0.88
C LEU A 62 -0.89 15.50 2.39
N LYS A 63 0.24 16.01 2.90
CA LYS A 63 0.53 16.12 4.34
C LYS A 63 -0.57 16.89 5.08
N GLY A 64 -0.93 18.09 4.60
CA GLY A 64 -1.98 18.91 5.20
C GLY A 64 -3.36 18.24 5.19
N ARG A 65 -3.70 17.54 4.10
CA ARG A 65 -4.96 16.79 3.96
C ARG A 65 -5.02 15.57 4.88
N VAL A 66 -3.93 14.80 4.97
CA VAL A 66 -3.78 13.65 5.88
C VAL A 66 -3.93 14.12 7.34
N ALA A 67 -3.19 15.16 7.76
CA ALA A 67 -3.26 15.69 9.12
C ALA A 67 -4.67 16.19 9.49
N THR A 68 -5.34 16.92 8.59
CA THR A 68 -6.73 17.38 8.78
C THR A 68 -7.69 16.19 8.99
N LEU A 69 -7.57 15.14 8.17
CA LEU A 69 -8.43 13.96 8.28
C LEU A 69 -8.11 13.12 9.53
N GLU A 70 -6.84 12.87 9.85
CA GLU A 70 -6.39 12.18 11.08
C GLU A 70 -6.91 12.90 12.35
N GLY A 71 -6.82 14.23 12.39
CA GLY A 71 -7.33 15.05 13.49
C GLY A 71 -8.84 15.01 13.65
N SER A 72 -9.59 14.82 12.55
CA SER A 72 -11.06 14.77 12.55
C SER A 72 -11.65 13.44 13.06
N LEU A 73 -10.84 12.38 13.21
CA LEU A 73 -11.33 11.06 13.60
C LEU A 73 -11.75 11.01 15.08
N ALA A 74 -12.94 10.49 15.37
CA ALA A 74 -13.31 10.11 16.74
C ALA A 74 -12.34 9.05 17.29
N GLN A 75 -12.22 8.94 18.63
CA GLN A 75 -11.29 8.00 19.27
C GLN A 75 -11.56 6.52 18.88
N ASN A 76 -12.83 6.16 18.75
CA ASN A 76 -13.27 4.79 18.41
C ASN A 76 -13.47 4.57 16.89
N ASP A 77 -12.95 5.45 16.03
CA ASP A 77 -13.11 5.31 14.58
C ASP A 77 -12.24 4.15 14.04
N PRO A 78 -12.80 3.16 13.32
CA PRO A 78 -12.06 2.00 12.83
C PRO A 78 -10.91 2.37 11.86
N ARG A 79 -10.93 3.57 11.27
CA ARG A 79 -9.82 4.08 10.44
C ARG A 79 -8.55 4.33 11.27
N ARG A 80 -8.64 4.57 12.58
CA ARG A 80 -7.46 4.70 13.47
C ARG A 80 -6.70 3.38 13.55
N ALA A 81 -7.38 2.28 13.86
CA ALA A 81 -6.78 0.94 13.89
C ALA A 81 -6.21 0.52 12.52
N ALA A 82 -6.90 0.85 11.41
CA ALA A 82 -6.40 0.61 10.06
C ALA A 82 -5.14 1.43 9.73
N LEU A 83 -5.05 2.68 10.21
CA LEU A 83 -3.88 3.54 10.07
C LEU A 83 -2.70 3.02 10.89
N GLU A 84 -2.94 2.59 12.13
CA GLU A 84 -1.94 1.94 12.98
C GLU A 84 -1.39 0.66 12.34
N ALA A 85 -2.26 -0.18 11.76
CA ALA A 85 -1.85 -1.37 11.02
C ALA A 85 -1.02 -1.04 9.77
N LEU A 86 -1.37 0.03 9.04
CA LEU A 86 -0.57 0.52 7.90
C LEU A 86 0.82 1.01 8.36
N ILE A 87 0.88 1.77 9.46
CA ILE A 87 2.14 2.26 10.05
C ILE A 87 3.00 1.08 10.52
N ALA A 88 2.42 0.09 11.20
CA ALA A 88 3.12 -1.13 11.63
C ALA A 88 3.67 -1.93 10.43
N LYS A 89 2.90 -2.03 9.33
CA LYS A 89 3.35 -2.66 8.08
C LYS A 89 4.51 -1.89 7.43
N GLN A 90 4.47 -0.56 7.43
CA GLN A 90 5.58 0.27 6.96
C GLN A 90 6.82 0.09 7.86
N GLN A 91 6.63 0.04 9.18
CA GLN A 91 7.70 -0.21 10.16
C GLN A 91 8.37 -1.58 9.94
N ALA A 92 7.57 -2.63 9.71
CA ALA A 92 8.08 -3.96 9.36
C ALA A 92 8.91 -3.94 8.06
N ALA A 93 8.46 -3.24 7.02
CA ALA A 93 9.24 -3.09 5.79
C ALA A 93 10.61 -2.37 6.03
N ARG A 94 10.64 -1.35 6.89
CA ARG A 94 11.87 -0.62 7.27
C ARG A 94 12.90 -1.51 7.99
N THR A 95 12.46 -2.54 8.72
CA THR A 95 13.35 -3.47 9.43
C THR A 95 13.90 -4.59 8.54
N GLN A 96 13.13 -5.07 7.56
CA GLN A 96 13.49 -6.19 6.68
C GLN A 96 14.81 -6.01 5.91
N GLY A 97 15.28 -4.78 5.68
CA GLY A 97 16.57 -4.54 5.00
C GLY A 97 17.81 -4.97 5.80
N SER A 98 17.74 -5.13 7.12
CA SER A 98 18.92 -5.46 7.95
C SER A 98 19.14 -6.97 8.07
N GLY A 99 20.38 -7.44 7.92
CA GLY A 99 20.74 -8.84 8.20
C GLY A 99 20.49 -9.24 9.67
N THR A 100 20.78 -8.33 10.60
CA THR A 100 20.49 -8.49 12.03
C THR A 100 19.01 -8.68 12.32
N LEU A 101 18.15 -7.86 11.70
CA LEU A 101 16.69 -7.94 11.89
C LEU A 101 16.05 -9.11 11.11
N ARG A 102 16.77 -9.65 10.11
CA ARG A 102 16.46 -10.92 9.45
C ARG A 102 17.01 -12.15 10.21
N GLY A 103 17.78 -11.96 11.27
CA GLY A 103 18.40 -13.05 12.04
C GLY A 103 19.56 -13.76 11.32
N THR A 104 20.14 -13.18 10.26
CA THR A 104 21.23 -13.83 9.52
C THR A 104 22.61 -13.59 10.14
N HIS A 105 22.81 -12.49 10.87
CA HIS A 105 24.10 -12.11 11.50
C HIS A 105 23.88 -11.22 12.74
N GLY A 106 24.82 -11.20 13.69
CA GLY A 106 24.99 -10.06 14.61
C GLY A 106 24.43 -10.16 16.04
N GLY A 107 23.89 -11.30 16.48
CA GLY A 107 23.71 -11.56 17.91
C GLY A 107 25.03 -11.95 18.58
N GLN A 108 25.28 -11.55 19.83
CA GLN A 108 26.39 -12.14 20.59
C GLN A 108 26.16 -13.67 20.71
N PRO A 109 27.22 -14.50 20.80
CA PRO A 109 27.07 -15.95 20.98
C PRO A 109 26.11 -16.28 22.13
N GLY A 110 25.10 -17.11 21.86
CA GLY A 110 24.05 -17.45 22.83
C GLY A 110 22.90 -16.45 22.96
N THR A 111 22.81 -15.40 22.13
CA THR A 111 21.73 -14.39 22.19
C THR A 111 20.87 -14.31 20.93
N ASP A 112 19.59 -13.99 21.09
CA ASP A 112 18.69 -13.65 19.98
C ASP A 112 18.97 -12.21 19.48
N GLY A 113 19.93 -12.10 18.56
CA GLY A 113 20.27 -10.84 17.89
C GLY A 113 19.13 -10.21 17.09
N ARG A 114 18.12 -10.99 16.65
CA ARG A 114 16.95 -10.47 15.95
C ARG A 114 16.03 -9.73 16.90
N SER A 115 15.69 -10.33 18.04
CA SER A 115 14.85 -9.69 19.06
C SER A 115 15.55 -8.52 19.75
N ILE A 116 16.87 -8.61 19.99
CA ILE A 116 17.66 -7.46 20.48
C ILE A 116 17.62 -6.32 19.44
N GLY A 117 17.90 -6.63 18.18
CA GLY A 117 17.90 -5.64 17.11
C GLY A 117 16.55 -4.94 16.93
N LEU A 118 15.43 -5.66 17.05
CA LEU A 118 14.08 -5.09 16.95
C LEU A 118 13.80 -4.10 18.10
N ARG A 119 14.04 -4.51 19.35
CA ARG A 119 13.90 -3.63 20.53
C ARG A 119 14.80 -2.39 20.44
N ASN A 120 16.01 -2.54 19.91
CA ASN A 120 16.92 -1.42 19.69
C ASN A 120 16.41 -0.45 18.60
N PHE A 121 15.78 -0.98 17.55
CA PHE A 121 15.15 -0.18 16.51
C PHE A 121 13.96 0.62 17.06
N GLU A 122 13.10 0.00 17.87
CA GLU A 122 11.99 0.65 18.57
C GLU A 122 12.46 1.77 19.51
N LYS A 123 13.52 1.52 20.31
CA LYS A 123 14.13 2.53 21.18
C LYS A 123 14.71 3.71 20.40
N ALA A 124 15.39 3.44 19.28
CA ALA A 124 15.93 4.50 18.42
C ALA A 124 14.80 5.31 17.76
N ASP A 125 13.72 4.64 17.32
CA ASP A 125 12.53 5.26 16.71
C ASP A 125 11.83 6.21 17.70
N ALA A 126 11.64 5.78 18.95
CA ALA A 126 11.11 6.61 20.03
C ALA A 126 12.01 7.82 20.35
N LEU A 127 13.34 7.62 20.34
CA LEU A 127 14.31 8.68 20.61
C LEU A 127 14.28 9.77 19.53
N ILE A 128 14.26 9.41 18.24
CA ILE A 128 14.17 10.38 17.15
C ILE A 128 12.80 11.07 17.08
N SER A 129 11.71 10.39 17.45
CA SER A 129 10.40 11.03 17.59
C SER A 129 10.43 12.15 18.63
N LYS A 130 11.02 11.89 19.80
CA LYS A 130 11.18 12.90 20.85
C LYS A 130 12.01 14.09 20.36
N TRP A 131 13.17 13.84 19.75
CA TRP A 131 14.03 14.92 19.25
C TRP A 131 13.41 15.71 18.09
N ALA A 132 12.62 15.08 17.22
CA ALA A 132 11.84 15.76 16.20
C ALA A 132 10.80 16.71 16.84
N SER A 133 10.01 16.22 17.81
CA SER A 133 8.98 17.03 18.49
C SER A 133 9.58 18.17 19.34
N GLU A 134 10.77 17.97 19.90
CA GLU A 134 11.50 18.99 20.68
C GLU A 134 12.35 19.93 19.82
N GLY A 135 12.32 19.79 18.48
CA GLY A 135 13.09 20.63 17.54
C GLY A 135 14.60 20.56 17.73
N LYS A 136 15.16 19.46 18.26
CA LYS A 136 16.59 19.38 18.58
C LYS A 136 17.48 19.46 17.33
N PRO A 137 18.63 20.15 17.40
CA PRO A 137 19.57 20.23 16.27
C PRO A 137 20.28 18.90 16.04
N MET A 138 20.68 18.65 14.81
CA MET A 138 21.48 17.51 14.41
C MET A 138 22.96 17.75 14.73
N THR A 139 23.49 16.93 15.63
CA THR A 139 24.90 16.99 16.04
C THR A 139 25.52 15.60 15.94
N VAL A 140 26.85 15.54 15.90
CA VAL A 140 27.59 14.26 15.75
C VAL A 140 27.25 13.32 16.91
N GLU A 141 27.13 13.85 18.12
CA GLU A 141 26.82 13.12 19.35
C GLU A 141 25.44 12.46 19.29
N ARG A 142 24.44 13.13 18.69
CA ARG A 142 23.10 12.54 18.47
C ARG A 142 23.12 11.41 17.45
N LEU A 143 23.98 11.50 16.42
CA LEU A 143 24.16 10.43 15.45
C LEU A 143 24.90 9.23 16.06
N GLN A 144 25.90 9.49 16.91
CA GLN A 144 26.56 8.47 17.73
C GLN A 144 25.59 7.80 18.68
N GLU A 145 24.71 8.56 19.33
CA GLU A 145 23.68 8.04 20.24
C GLU A 145 22.66 7.15 19.53
N ILE A 146 22.19 7.53 18.34
CA ILE A 146 21.35 6.67 17.47
C ILE A 146 22.07 5.35 17.19
N ASN A 147 23.35 5.39 16.79
CA ASN A 147 24.12 4.18 16.52
C ASN A 147 24.34 3.33 17.80
N ARG A 148 24.61 3.97 18.93
CA ARG A 148 24.79 3.32 20.24
C ARG A 148 23.55 2.56 20.64
N VAL A 149 22.37 3.19 20.58
CA VAL A 149 21.08 2.54 20.86
C VAL A 149 20.83 1.38 19.90
N LEU A 150 21.08 1.57 18.59
CA LEU A 150 20.89 0.52 17.58
C LEU A 150 21.81 -0.71 17.78
N GLY A 151 23.05 -0.50 18.23
CA GLY A 151 24.08 -1.54 18.39
C GLY A 151 24.17 -2.18 19.78
N THR A 152 23.51 -1.62 20.81
CA THR A 152 23.62 -2.12 22.20
C THR A 152 23.21 -3.59 22.33
N GLY A 153 24.08 -4.44 22.89
CA GLY A 153 23.82 -5.87 23.05
C GLY A 153 23.94 -6.72 21.76
N LEU A 154 24.46 -6.14 20.67
CA LEU A 154 24.75 -6.86 19.43
C LEU A 154 26.27 -7.05 19.24
N GLN A 155 26.67 -7.86 18.26
CA GLN A 155 28.04 -7.84 17.78
C GLN A 155 28.37 -6.47 17.19
N HIS A 156 29.58 -5.98 17.46
CA HIS A 156 29.97 -4.60 17.20
C HIS A 156 31.37 -4.49 16.54
N ASN A 157 31.78 -5.51 15.78
CA ASN A 157 32.97 -5.51 14.93
C ASN A 157 34.26 -4.96 15.60
N GLY A 158 34.47 -5.29 16.88
CA GLY A 158 35.67 -4.91 17.64
C GLY A 158 35.67 -3.52 18.29
N ARG A 159 34.64 -2.68 18.11
CA ARG A 159 34.56 -1.33 18.72
C ARG A 159 33.17 -1.07 19.32
N PRO A 160 33.03 -0.35 20.45
CA PRO A 160 31.71 -0.11 21.06
C PRO A 160 30.74 0.63 20.11
N PRO A 161 29.43 0.30 20.10
CA PRO A 161 28.39 1.05 19.39
C PRO A 161 28.44 2.55 19.71
N GLY A 162 28.23 3.40 18.70
CA GLY A 162 28.39 4.86 18.81
C GLY A 162 29.83 5.38 18.61
N THR A 163 30.84 4.50 18.54
CA THR A 163 32.21 4.90 18.23
C THR A 163 32.36 5.16 16.73
N ILE A 164 32.74 6.39 16.35
CA ILE A 164 33.12 6.70 14.97
C ILE A 164 34.51 6.14 14.64
N ARG A 165 34.75 5.82 13.36
CA ARG A 165 36.10 5.67 12.82
C ARG A 165 36.81 7.03 12.88
N ALA A 166 38.09 7.02 13.22
CA ALA A 166 38.86 8.26 13.41
C ALA A 166 40.35 8.12 13.05
N ASN A 167 40.87 6.90 12.94
CA ASN A 167 42.30 6.65 12.78
C ASN A 167 42.68 6.34 11.32
N ALA A 168 43.93 6.59 10.97
CA ALA A 168 44.51 6.15 9.70
C ALA A 168 44.45 4.61 9.59
N GLY A 169 44.18 4.09 8.39
CA GLY A 169 44.04 2.65 8.17
C GLY A 169 42.71 2.02 8.60
N GLU A 170 41.82 2.74 9.31
CA GLU A 170 40.45 2.28 9.60
C GLU A 170 39.53 2.40 8.36
N ASN A 171 39.91 1.73 7.27
CA ASN A 171 39.30 1.82 5.95
C ASN A 171 38.33 0.66 5.71
N ILE A 172 37.05 0.97 5.50
CA ILE A 172 35.99 -0.01 5.23
C ILE A 172 35.62 0.03 3.74
N THR A 173 35.35 -1.14 3.16
CA THR A 173 34.85 -1.28 1.79
C THR A 173 33.51 -2.00 1.73
N ALA A 174 32.67 -1.65 0.76
CA ALA A 174 31.50 -2.43 0.38
C ALA A 174 31.87 -3.48 -0.67
N GLY A 175 31.43 -4.72 -0.47
CA GLY A 175 31.69 -5.83 -1.41
C GLY A 175 33.18 -6.13 -1.65
N GLY A 176 34.06 -5.76 -0.72
CA GLY A 176 35.51 -5.89 -0.85
C GLY A 176 36.16 -5.00 -1.92
N ARG A 177 35.40 -4.07 -2.54
CA ARG A 177 35.85 -3.30 -3.70
C ARG A 177 35.63 -1.80 -3.58
N PHE A 178 34.47 -1.36 -3.09
CA PHE A 178 34.08 0.05 -3.09
C PHE A 178 34.46 0.75 -1.77
N HIS A 179 35.30 1.78 -1.81
CA HIS A 179 35.79 2.45 -0.60
C HIS A 179 34.85 3.54 -0.08
N TYR A 180 34.46 3.44 1.19
CA TYR A 180 33.85 4.54 1.96
C TYR A 180 34.91 5.58 2.36
N VAL A 181 34.48 6.67 3.02
CA VAL A 181 35.41 7.69 3.55
C VAL A 181 36.47 7.05 4.45
N PRO A 182 37.78 7.27 4.21
CA PRO A 182 38.85 6.73 5.03
C PRO A 182 38.78 7.19 6.50
N GLY A 183 39.17 6.31 7.43
CA GLY A 183 38.92 6.50 8.86
C GLY A 183 39.37 7.85 9.43
N ARG A 184 40.56 8.32 9.01
CA ARG A 184 41.12 9.63 9.39
C ARG A 184 40.30 10.86 8.99
N TYR A 185 39.40 10.74 8.01
CA TYR A 185 38.55 11.85 7.51
C TYR A 185 37.10 11.76 7.97
N VAL A 186 36.71 10.68 8.66
CA VAL A 186 35.32 10.48 9.11
C VAL A 186 34.88 11.53 10.11
N GLY A 187 35.75 11.93 11.05
CA GLY A 187 35.44 12.99 12.02
C GLY A 187 35.14 14.34 11.35
N GLU A 188 36.00 14.75 10.42
CA GLU A 188 35.83 15.96 9.59
C GLU A 188 34.53 15.88 8.77
N ALA A 189 34.32 14.78 8.05
CA ALA A 189 33.14 14.58 7.21
C ALA A 189 31.83 14.59 8.02
N MET A 190 31.83 14.05 9.25
CA MET A 190 30.68 14.10 10.15
C MET A 190 30.37 15.52 10.65
N GLN A 191 31.39 16.30 10.98
CA GLN A 191 31.21 17.72 11.35
C GLN A 191 30.63 18.51 10.19
N GLN A 192 31.26 18.44 9.00
CA GLN A 192 30.77 19.10 7.78
C GLN A 192 29.34 18.66 7.41
N PHE A 193 29.02 17.37 7.56
CA PHE A 193 27.67 16.85 7.34
C PHE A 193 26.62 17.52 8.24
N THR A 194 26.88 17.62 9.55
CA THR A 194 25.92 18.24 10.48
C THR A 194 25.78 19.75 10.27
N GLN A 195 26.88 20.46 9.95
CA GLN A 195 26.86 21.88 9.61
C GLN A 195 26.05 22.14 8.32
N TRP A 196 26.28 21.35 7.27
CA TRP A 196 25.52 21.42 6.02
C TRP A 196 24.03 21.16 6.24
N TYR A 197 23.68 20.20 7.11
CA TYR A 197 22.29 19.86 7.37
C TYR A 197 21.53 21.03 8.00
N GLU A 198 22.06 21.63 9.09
CA GLU A 198 21.39 22.76 9.74
C GLU A 198 21.36 23.99 8.84
N ALA A 199 22.42 24.26 8.06
CA ALA A 199 22.43 25.33 7.07
C ALA A 199 21.37 25.13 5.97
N SER A 200 21.24 23.91 5.43
CA SER A 200 20.26 23.58 4.38
C SER A 200 18.82 23.64 4.88
N LYS A 201 18.60 23.21 6.12
CA LYS A 201 17.33 23.32 6.83
C LYS A 201 16.95 24.79 7.07
N ALA A 202 17.89 25.62 7.54
CA ALA A 202 17.68 27.06 7.72
C ALA A 202 17.42 27.79 6.39
N ALA A 203 18.03 27.34 5.30
CA ALA A 203 17.79 27.84 3.95
C ALA A 203 16.46 27.37 3.30
N GLY A 204 15.64 26.57 4.01
CA GLY A 204 14.34 26.12 3.51
C GLY A 204 14.41 25.05 2.41
N MET A 205 15.46 24.23 2.37
CA MET A 205 15.55 23.10 1.44
C MET A 205 14.34 22.17 1.59
N ALA A 206 13.75 21.73 0.46
CA ALA A 206 12.56 20.88 0.46
C ALA A 206 12.79 19.61 1.32
N PRO A 207 11.89 19.22 2.24
CA PRO A 207 12.14 18.14 3.20
C PRO A 207 12.53 16.80 2.58
N ALA A 208 11.97 16.47 1.41
CA ALA A 208 12.32 15.26 0.64
C ALA A 208 13.74 15.34 0.03
N GLU A 209 14.16 16.52 -0.45
CA GLU A 209 15.53 16.77 -0.92
C GLU A 209 16.53 16.68 0.24
N LEU A 210 16.23 17.34 1.36
CA LEU A 210 17.07 17.33 2.56
C LEU A 210 17.24 15.91 3.11
N ALA A 211 16.14 15.14 3.23
CA ALA A 211 16.19 13.76 3.71
C ALA A 211 16.94 12.82 2.75
N GLY A 212 16.77 12.98 1.42
CA GLY A 212 17.49 12.19 0.41
C GLY A 212 18.99 12.48 0.38
N LYS A 213 19.37 13.76 0.33
CA LYS A 213 20.79 14.18 0.41
C LYS A 213 21.43 13.76 1.74
N ALA A 214 20.70 13.86 2.86
CA ALA A 214 21.21 13.43 4.17
C ALA A 214 21.40 11.89 4.26
N TYR A 215 20.45 11.11 3.73
CA TYR A 215 20.59 9.65 3.64
C TYR A 215 21.85 9.27 2.86
N MET A 216 22.02 9.81 1.65
CA MET A 216 23.19 9.54 0.80
C MET A 216 24.51 9.89 1.51
N ARG A 217 24.59 11.08 2.13
CA ARG A 217 25.81 11.53 2.81
C ARG A 217 26.20 10.60 3.95
N LEU A 218 25.30 10.29 4.88
CA LEU A 218 25.67 9.45 6.03
C LEU A 218 26.05 8.01 5.63
N VAL A 219 25.37 7.41 4.64
CA VAL A 219 25.72 6.04 4.18
C VAL A 219 27.06 6.00 3.44
N SER A 220 27.45 7.09 2.76
CA SER A 220 28.76 7.24 2.09
C SER A 220 29.90 7.55 3.05
N ILE A 221 29.66 8.36 4.09
CA ILE A 221 30.63 8.57 5.17
C ILE A 221 30.89 7.26 5.92
N HIS A 222 29.83 6.47 6.15
CA HIS A 222 29.89 5.18 6.83
C HIS A 222 30.66 5.26 8.17
N PRO A 223 30.27 6.15 9.09
CA PRO A 223 31.12 6.57 10.19
C PRO A 223 31.34 5.49 11.25
N PHE A 224 30.45 4.50 11.38
CA PHE A 224 30.47 3.50 12.45
C PHE A 224 31.04 2.15 11.99
N TRP A 225 31.33 1.27 12.95
CA TRP A 225 31.83 -0.09 12.71
C TRP A 225 30.74 -1.12 12.38
N ASP A 226 29.50 -0.88 12.84
CA ASP A 226 28.29 -1.56 12.38
C ASP A 226 27.09 -0.60 12.44
N ALA A 227 25.93 -1.06 11.95
CA ALA A 227 24.63 -0.41 12.02
C ALA A 227 24.51 0.89 11.22
N ASN A 228 25.48 1.22 10.35
CA ASN A 228 25.41 2.40 9.46
C ASN A 228 24.08 2.47 8.66
N GLY A 229 23.67 1.37 8.01
CA GLY A 229 22.40 1.34 7.28
C GLY A 229 21.15 1.49 8.16
N ARG A 230 21.19 1.05 9.42
CA ARG A 230 20.11 1.26 10.40
C ARG A 230 20.10 2.72 10.89
N SER A 231 21.29 3.27 11.15
CA SER A 231 21.51 4.66 11.58
C SER A 231 21.06 5.65 10.50
N THR A 232 21.34 5.36 9.23
CA THR A 232 20.93 6.18 8.08
C THR A 232 19.40 6.21 7.90
N ARG A 233 18.70 5.08 8.14
CA ARG A 233 17.23 5.06 8.14
C ARG A 233 16.65 5.88 9.30
N MET A 234 17.24 5.80 10.50
CA MET A 234 16.83 6.63 11.64
C MET A 234 17.11 8.13 11.41
N LEU A 235 18.24 8.48 10.78
CA LEU A 235 18.54 9.83 10.34
C LEU A 235 17.47 10.36 9.39
N MET A 236 17.19 9.65 8.29
CA MET A 236 16.21 10.06 7.28
C MET A 236 14.83 10.29 7.92
N ASP A 237 14.39 9.36 8.76
CA ASP A 237 13.16 9.48 9.53
C ASP A 237 13.14 10.72 10.43
N TRP A 238 14.24 11.02 11.13
CA TRP A 238 14.35 12.20 11.97
C TRP A 238 14.19 13.49 11.15
N VAL A 239 14.82 13.56 9.96
CA VAL A 239 14.63 14.70 9.03
C VAL A 239 13.16 14.83 8.64
N LEU A 240 12.50 13.75 8.23
CA LEU A 240 11.10 13.77 7.78
C LEU A 240 10.15 14.17 8.93
N ARG A 241 10.27 13.53 10.10
CA ARG A 241 9.45 13.81 11.28
C ARG A 241 9.62 15.25 11.77
N SER A 242 10.82 15.83 11.65
CA SER A 242 11.09 17.24 11.99
C SER A 242 10.36 18.25 11.08
N HIS A 243 9.79 17.80 9.95
CA HIS A 243 8.98 18.61 9.03
C HIS A 243 7.50 18.15 8.98
N GLY A 244 7.07 17.33 9.95
CA GLY A 244 5.72 16.77 10.05
C GLY A 244 5.42 15.69 9.00
N LEU A 245 6.43 15.15 8.31
CA LEU A 245 6.27 14.08 7.32
C LEU A 245 6.38 12.69 7.96
N PRO A 246 5.68 11.67 7.42
CA PRO A 246 5.76 10.32 7.91
C PRO A 246 7.10 9.66 7.57
N SER A 247 7.48 8.70 8.40
CA SER A 247 8.52 7.70 8.11
C SER A 247 8.26 6.94 6.82
N VAL A 248 9.31 6.63 6.07
CA VAL A 248 9.19 5.90 4.78
C VAL A 248 10.06 4.64 4.73
N ALA A 249 9.66 3.69 3.89
CA ALA A 249 10.43 2.50 3.55
C ALA A 249 10.95 2.63 2.10
N LEU A 250 12.27 2.64 1.93
CA LEU A 250 12.91 2.66 0.60
C LEU A 250 12.99 1.23 0.04
N GLN A 251 12.66 1.06 -1.24
CA GLN A 251 12.74 -0.24 -1.93
C GLN A 251 14.18 -0.56 -2.36
N ASP A 252 14.92 0.43 -2.86
CA ASP A 252 16.35 0.32 -3.16
C ASP A 252 17.15 1.09 -2.10
N VAL A 253 17.98 0.35 -1.35
CA VAL A 253 18.84 0.89 -0.29
C VAL A 253 20.29 1.15 -0.75
N MET A 254 20.64 0.79 -1.98
CA MET A 254 21.98 1.01 -2.56
C MET A 254 22.04 2.37 -3.27
N VAL A 255 22.16 3.41 -2.44
CA VAL A 255 22.29 4.82 -2.86
C VAL A 255 23.59 5.48 -2.36
N ALA A 256 24.54 4.70 -1.85
CA ALA A 256 25.85 5.20 -1.45
C ALA A 256 26.69 5.57 -2.68
N VAL A 257 27.30 6.76 -2.65
CA VAL A 257 28.39 7.16 -3.55
C VAL A 257 29.75 6.83 -2.92
N PHE A 258 30.71 6.40 -3.74
CA PHE A 258 32.04 5.96 -3.30
C PHE A 258 33.16 6.78 -3.95
N GLY A 259 34.31 6.89 -3.28
CA GLY A 259 35.43 7.75 -3.70
C GLY A 259 36.32 7.23 -4.84
N GLN A 260 36.02 6.08 -5.44
CA GLN A 260 36.84 5.48 -6.49
C GLN A 260 36.34 5.83 -7.89
N ARG A 261 37.28 5.91 -8.85
CA ARG A 261 36.99 6.09 -10.28
C ARG A 261 37.13 4.75 -11.05
N PRO A 262 36.33 4.49 -12.11
CA PRO A 262 35.21 5.30 -12.58
C PRO A 262 34.10 5.33 -11.52
N VAL A 263 33.55 6.52 -11.31
CA VAL A 263 32.61 6.82 -10.23
C VAL A 263 31.50 5.78 -10.20
N SER A 264 31.20 5.21 -9.03
CA SER A 264 30.07 4.30 -8.84
C SER A 264 28.82 4.93 -9.44
N GLY A 265 28.23 4.33 -10.48
CA GLY A 265 27.20 4.91 -11.35
C GLY A 265 25.83 5.16 -10.70
N VAL A 266 25.80 5.37 -9.39
CA VAL A 266 24.68 5.85 -8.60
C VAL A 266 24.60 7.38 -8.77
N PRO A 267 23.56 7.93 -9.42
CA PRO A 267 23.37 9.38 -9.48
C PRO A 267 23.14 9.93 -8.07
N ALA A 268 23.74 11.08 -7.74
CA ALA A 268 23.55 11.75 -6.45
C ALA A 268 22.06 12.06 -6.14
N GLU A 269 21.26 12.20 -7.20
CA GLU A 269 19.82 12.46 -7.17
C GLU A 269 18.99 11.23 -6.77
N LYS A 270 19.53 10.00 -6.92
CA LYS A 270 18.78 8.75 -6.73
C LYS A 270 18.13 8.66 -5.36
N ALA A 271 18.85 9.03 -4.29
CA ALA A 271 18.31 9.03 -2.94
C ALA A 271 17.13 10.00 -2.78
N VAL A 272 17.19 11.18 -3.40
CA VAL A 272 16.11 12.19 -3.37
C VAL A 272 14.89 11.71 -4.16
N ILE A 273 15.10 11.10 -5.32
CA ILE A 273 14.02 10.51 -6.14
C ILE A 273 13.31 9.40 -5.38
N GLU A 274 14.05 8.47 -4.76
CA GLU A 274 13.45 7.35 -4.01
C GLU A 274 12.75 7.81 -2.72
N VAL A 275 13.29 8.78 -1.98
CA VAL A 275 12.60 9.39 -0.83
C VAL A 275 11.30 10.09 -1.28
N THR A 276 11.33 10.83 -2.39
CA THR A 276 10.14 11.51 -2.94
C THR A 276 9.04 10.50 -3.29
N LYS A 277 9.35 9.45 -4.06
CA LYS A 277 8.42 8.36 -4.39
C LYS A 277 7.85 7.67 -3.14
N ALA A 278 8.70 7.41 -2.15
CA ALA A 278 8.30 6.72 -0.93
C ALA A 278 7.40 7.59 -0.05
N LEU A 279 7.60 8.91 -0.02
CA LEU A 279 6.74 9.88 0.67
C LEU A 279 5.36 9.98 0.01
N GLU A 280 5.31 10.19 -1.32
CA GLU A 280 4.05 10.20 -2.09
C GLU A 280 3.23 8.96 -1.78
N LYS A 281 3.84 7.78 -1.95
CA LYS A 281 3.16 6.51 -1.69
C LYS A 281 2.69 6.39 -0.24
N THR A 282 3.52 6.77 0.73
CA THR A 282 3.18 6.68 2.16
C THR A 282 2.00 7.59 2.51
N LEU A 283 1.97 8.81 1.99
CA LEU A 283 0.87 9.76 2.21
C LEU A 283 -0.39 9.34 1.45
N GLN A 284 -0.27 8.80 0.23
CA GLN A 284 -1.39 8.26 -0.55
C GLN A 284 -2.00 7.01 0.12
N ASP A 285 -1.18 6.08 0.64
CA ASP A 285 -1.64 4.90 1.40
C ASP A 285 -2.43 5.35 2.64
N ARG A 286 -1.91 6.33 3.40
CA ARG A 286 -2.60 6.90 4.57
C ARG A 286 -3.89 7.60 4.17
N LEU A 287 -3.85 8.43 3.14
CA LEU A 287 -5.02 9.14 2.64
C LEU A 287 -6.12 8.15 2.23
N ALA A 288 -5.79 7.03 1.58
CA ALA A 288 -6.76 5.99 1.24
C ALA A 288 -7.40 5.33 2.48
N VAL A 289 -6.67 5.14 3.58
CA VAL A 289 -7.24 4.66 4.85
C VAL A 289 -8.18 5.71 5.47
N LEU A 290 -7.74 6.98 5.50
CA LEU A 290 -8.44 8.08 6.17
C LEU A 290 -9.68 8.55 5.43
N GLU A 291 -9.60 8.58 4.11
CA GLU A 291 -10.74 8.77 3.22
C GLU A 291 -11.72 7.59 3.31
N GLY A 292 -11.31 6.48 3.92
CA GLY A 292 -11.87 5.16 3.72
C GLY A 292 -11.52 4.66 2.32
N ASN A 293 -11.37 3.35 2.18
CA ASN A 293 -11.64 2.74 0.88
C ASN A 293 -13.12 3.06 0.57
N GLY A 294 -13.36 4.07 -0.29
CA GLY A 294 -14.66 4.23 -0.90
C GLY A 294 -15.04 2.87 -1.51
N GLN A 295 -16.19 2.34 -1.11
CA GLN A 295 -16.66 1.08 -1.66
C GLN A 295 -17.29 1.38 -3.02
N GLY A 296 -16.41 1.74 -3.94
CA GLY A 296 -16.72 2.08 -5.32
C GLY A 296 -16.70 0.90 -6.26
N PHE A 297 -17.03 1.17 -7.52
CA PHE A 297 -17.25 0.21 -8.60
C PHE A 297 -16.05 -0.70 -8.85
N ALA A 298 -14.84 -0.18 -8.66
CA ALA A 298 -13.58 -0.90 -8.78
C ALA A 298 -12.49 -0.19 -7.96
N THR A 299 -11.34 -0.84 -7.80
CA THR A 299 -10.18 -0.25 -7.11
C THR A 299 -9.63 0.95 -7.89
N ARG A 300 -9.40 2.08 -7.20
CA ARG A 300 -8.79 3.30 -7.75
C ARG A 300 -7.51 2.97 -8.54
N ARG A 301 -7.37 3.53 -9.73
CA ARG A 301 -6.18 3.36 -10.59
C ARG A 301 -5.44 4.68 -10.68
N SER A 302 -4.22 4.75 -10.15
CA SER A 302 -3.41 5.95 -10.25
C SER A 302 -2.84 6.17 -11.66
N ARG A 303 -2.86 7.42 -12.13
CA ARG A 303 -2.28 7.85 -13.41
C ARG A 303 -1.47 9.13 -13.21
N GLY A 304 -0.15 9.02 -13.41
CA GLY A 304 0.74 10.18 -13.38
C GLY A 304 0.58 11.09 -14.61
N GLY A 305 1.31 12.21 -14.60
CA GLY A 305 1.28 13.24 -15.65
C GLY A 305 0.40 14.45 -15.30
N PRO A 306 0.42 15.52 -16.11
CA PRO A 306 -0.31 16.76 -15.84
C PRO A 306 -1.82 16.53 -15.87
N LEU A 307 -2.54 17.17 -14.94
CA LEU A 307 -4.00 17.07 -14.81
C LEU A 307 -4.71 17.43 -16.13
N GLN A 308 -5.53 16.53 -16.65
CA GLN A 308 -6.39 16.81 -17.80
C GLN A 308 -7.82 17.19 -17.34
N PRO A 309 -8.42 18.24 -17.94
CA PRO A 309 -9.84 18.55 -17.73
C PRO A 309 -10.73 17.43 -18.28
N SER A 310 -11.99 17.39 -17.85
CA SER A 310 -12.96 16.41 -18.36
C SER A 310 -13.31 16.67 -19.82
N ARG A 311 -13.28 15.62 -20.64
CA ARG A 311 -13.80 15.57 -22.02
C ARG A 311 -15.30 15.25 -22.10
N ILE A 312 -15.94 15.01 -20.95
CA ILE A 312 -17.40 14.89 -20.80
C ILE A 312 -17.88 16.12 -20.01
N PRO A 313 -18.81 16.94 -20.53
CA PRO A 313 -19.32 18.12 -19.83
C PRO A 313 -19.91 17.77 -18.46
N ALA A 314 -19.64 18.58 -17.43
CA ALA A 314 -20.16 18.35 -16.08
C ALA A 314 -21.70 18.23 -16.06
N ALA A 315 -22.40 19.08 -16.81
CA ALA A 315 -23.86 19.04 -16.94
C ALA A 315 -24.39 17.72 -17.55
N GLU A 316 -23.67 17.08 -18.47
CA GLU A 316 -24.05 15.76 -19.03
C GLU A 316 -24.00 14.68 -17.93
N VAL A 317 -22.95 14.72 -17.10
CA VAL A 317 -22.75 13.80 -15.97
C VAL A 317 -23.78 14.06 -14.87
N GLU A 318 -24.03 15.32 -14.50
CA GLU A 318 -24.99 15.71 -13.47
C GLU A 318 -26.42 15.33 -13.85
N ALA A 319 -26.83 15.57 -15.10
CA ALA A 319 -28.13 15.15 -15.61
C ALA A 319 -28.29 13.61 -15.56
N LEU A 320 -27.27 12.86 -16.01
CA LEU A 320 -27.26 11.40 -15.95
C LEU A 320 -27.36 10.89 -14.50
N PHE A 321 -26.56 11.45 -13.59
CA PHE A 321 -26.58 11.10 -12.17
C PHE A 321 -27.95 11.37 -11.52
N ASN A 322 -28.56 12.52 -11.76
CA ASN A 322 -29.83 12.89 -11.15
C ASN A 322 -30.98 11.97 -11.60
N THR A 323 -31.04 11.60 -12.89
CA THR A 323 -32.04 10.64 -13.40
C THR A 323 -31.84 9.25 -12.79
N LEU A 324 -30.59 8.77 -12.71
CA LEU A 324 -30.27 7.48 -12.08
C LEU A 324 -30.57 7.48 -10.57
N LYS A 325 -30.33 8.60 -9.88
CA LYS A 325 -30.64 8.77 -8.46
C LYS A 325 -32.14 8.67 -8.20
N GLY A 326 -32.96 9.29 -9.05
CA GLY A 326 -34.42 9.16 -9.01
C GLY A 326 -34.88 7.70 -9.18
N ALA A 327 -34.41 7.03 -10.24
CA ALA A 327 -34.69 5.61 -10.46
C ALA A 327 -34.21 4.71 -9.31
N GLY A 328 -33.06 5.03 -8.70
CA GLY A 328 -32.53 4.37 -7.52
C GLY A 328 -33.43 4.52 -6.29
N ALA A 329 -34.02 5.70 -6.08
CA ALA A 329 -34.94 5.96 -4.98
C ALA A 329 -36.26 5.18 -5.13
N GLU A 330 -36.80 5.09 -6.35
CA GLU A 330 -37.96 4.24 -6.66
C GLU A 330 -37.66 2.76 -6.41
N ARG A 331 -36.52 2.26 -6.92
CA ARG A 331 -36.05 0.89 -6.71
C ARG A 331 -35.83 0.57 -5.23
N LEU A 332 -35.35 1.53 -4.43
CA LEU A 332 -35.25 1.37 -2.98
C LEU A 332 -36.64 1.31 -2.32
N ALA A 333 -37.59 2.14 -2.74
CA ALA A 333 -38.96 2.10 -2.19
C ALA A 333 -39.68 0.77 -2.49
N GLU A 334 -39.50 0.22 -3.70
CA GLU A 334 -39.98 -1.12 -4.06
C GLU A 334 -39.36 -2.20 -3.15
N ARG A 335 -38.04 -2.12 -2.90
CA ARG A 335 -37.33 -3.05 -2.00
C ARG A 335 -37.72 -2.91 -0.53
N ILE A 336 -37.99 -1.69 -0.03
CA ILE A 336 -38.52 -1.47 1.32
C ILE A 336 -39.91 -2.10 1.46
N SER A 337 -40.73 -2.00 0.42
CA SER A 337 -42.11 -2.51 0.42
C SER A 337 -42.16 -4.04 0.39
N ALA A 338 -41.19 -4.67 -0.30
CA ALA A 338 -41.03 -6.13 -0.37
C ALA A 338 -40.19 -6.75 0.77
N ALA A 339 -39.64 -5.93 1.68
CA ALA A 339 -38.82 -6.40 2.79
C ALA A 339 -39.61 -6.46 4.11
N GLU A 340 -39.16 -7.32 5.03
CA GLU A 340 -39.76 -7.52 6.35
C GLU A 340 -38.71 -7.42 7.47
N GLY A 341 -39.19 -7.19 8.70
CA GLY A 341 -38.37 -7.15 9.91
C GLY A 341 -37.17 -6.20 9.82
N ALA A 342 -36.03 -6.66 10.33
CA ALA A 342 -34.79 -5.87 10.40
C ALA A 342 -34.25 -5.42 9.02
N GLU A 343 -34.55 -6.16 7.94
CA GLU A 343 -34.12 -5.76 6.60
C GLU A 343 -34.91 -4.55 6.08
N ARG A 344 -36.22 -4.50 6.34
CA ARG A 344 -37.05 -3.33 6.03
C ARG A 344 -36.55 -2.08 6.76
N VAL A 345 -36.17 -2.23 8.04
CA VAL A 345 -35.60 -1.13 8.85
C VAL A 345 -34.26 -0.67 8.26
N ALA A 346 -33.36 -1.59 7.94
CA ALA A 346 -32.05 -1.25 7.36
C ALA A 346 -32.16 -0.54 6.00
N LEU A 347 -33.11 -0.93 5.16
CA LEU A 347 -33.40 -0.26 3.89
C LEU A 347 -34.13 1.09 4.07
N ALA A 348 -35.01 1.20 5.07
CA ALA A 348 -35.64 2.49 5.39
C ALA A 348 -34.61 3.53 5.86
N LEU A 349 -33.58 3.10 6.60
CA LEU A 349 -32.47 3.96 7.03
C LEU A 349 -31.56 4.44 5.88
N SER A 350 -31.48 3.73 4.75
CA SER A 350 -30.72 4.20 3.58
C SER A 350 -31.49 5.21 2.71
N LYS A 351 -32.82 5.32 2.86
CA LYS A 351 -33.65 6.22 2.04
C LYS A 351 -33.24 7.71 2.16
N PRO A 352 -33.10 8.32 3.36
CA PRO A 352 -32.68 9.73 3.47
C PRO A 352 -31.28 9.99 2.92
N ARG A 353 -30.38 9.00 3.05
CA ARG A 353 -29.01 9.05 2.53
C ARG A 353 -28.98 9.06 1.00
N LEU A 354 -29.85 8.26 0.37
CA LEU A 354 -30.02 8.23 -1.08
C LEU A 354 -30.72 9.50 -1.60
N GLU A 355 -31.71 10.03 -0.88
CA GLU A 355 -32.37 11.30 -1.22
C GLU A 355 -31.41 12.50 -1.18
N ARG A 356 -30.47 12.53 -0.24
CA ARG A 356 -29.42 13.57 -0.13
C ARG A 356 -28.20 13.37 -1.02
N LEU A 357 -28.07 12.20 -1.65
CA LEU A 357 -26.88 11.81 -2.42
C LEU A 357 -26.54 12.87 -3.49
N SER A 358 -25.31 13.40 -3.48
CA SER A 358 -24.82 14.37 -4.46
C SER A 358 -23.70 13.79 -5.33
N LEU A 359 -23.45 14.39 -6.48
CA LEU A 359 -22.29 14.10 -7.32
C LEU A 359 -21.09 14.99 -6.92
N GLU A 360 -19.87 14.45 -7.02
CA GLU A 360 -18.61 15.20 -6.89
C GLU A 360 -17.67 14.79 -8.04
N ILE A 361 -17.39 15.69 -8.98
CA ILE A 361 -16.38 15.44 -10.03
C ILE A 361 -15.01 15.85 -9.48
N VAL A 362 -14.16 14.86 -9.22
CA VAL A 362 -12.83 15.03 -8.63
C VAL A 362 -11.80 15.36 -9.71
N PRO A 363 -11.09 16.50 -9.63
CA PRO A 363 -10.02 16.84 -10.57
C PRO A 363 -8.78 15.96 -10.29
N THR A 364 -8.66 14.84 -11.02
CA THR A 364 -7.52 13.93 -10.96
C THR A 364 -7.45 13.05 -12.20
N ASN A 365 -6.24 12.75 -12.68
CA ASN A 365 -6.01 11.81 -13.79
C ASN A 365 -6.31 10.35 -13.43
N ASP A 366 -6.38 10.04 -12.14
CA ASP A 366 -6.72 8.72 -11.63
C ASP A 366 -8.09 8.26 -12.13
N ILE A 367 -8.32 6.96 -12.19
CA ILE A 367 -9.63 6.38 -12.52
C ILE A 367 -10.30 5.98 -11.21
N LEU A 368 -11.41 6.67 -10.90
CA LEU A 368 -12.14 6.58 -9.65
C LEU A 368 -13.63 6.74 -9.90
N ALA A 369 -14.42 5.82 -9.37
CA ALA A 369 -15.84 5.98 -9.06
C ALA A 369 -16.04 5.40 -7.65
N GLU A 370 -16.62 6.16 -6.72
CA GLU A 370 -16.89 5.68 -5.36
C GLU A 370 -18.06 6.36 -4.66
N GLN A 371 -18.84 5.56 -3.93
CA GLN A 371 -19.81 6.00 -2.95
C GLN A 371 -19.12 6.29 -1.61
N LYS A 372 -19.20 7.54 -1.14
CA LYS A 372 -18.62 7.98 0.14
C LYS A 372 -19.55 8.96 0.86
N GLY A 373 -20.01 8.59 2.06
CA GLY A 373 -20.94 9.43 2.83
C GLY A 373 -22.26 9.64 2.08
N GLU A 374 -22.65 10.88 1.84
CA GLU A 374 -23.77 11.29 0.98
C GLU A 374 -23.29 11.77 -0.41
N ARG A 375 -22.12 11.31 -0.89
CA ARG A 375 -21.58 11.65 -2.21
C ARG A 375 -21.29 10.42 -3.07
N VAL A 376 -21.44 10.59 -4.39
CA VAL A 376 -20.83 9.76 -5.42
C VAL A 376 -19.72 10.58 -6.06
N ARG A 377 -18.48 10.11 -5.90
CA ARG A 377 -17.29 10.78 -6.40
C ARG A 377 -16.83 10.09 -7.67
N ILE A 378 -16.64 10.83 -8.76
CA ILE A 378 -16.04 10.31 -9.99
C ILE A 378 -14.89 11.21 -10.44
N SER A 379 -13.84 10.67 -11.03
CA SER A 379 -12.69 11.48 -11.47
C SER A 379 -12.79 12.00 -12.91
N THR A 380 -12.12 13.12 -13.20
CA THR A 380 -11.90 13.57 -14.58
C THR A 380 -11.14 12.52 -15.40
N GLY A 381 -10.21 11.77 -14.80
CA GLY A 381 -9.52 10.63 -15.40
C GLY A 381 -10.44 9.47 -15.81
N LEU A 382 -11.50 9.19 -15.03
CA LEU A 382 -12.52 8.20 -15.40
C LEU A 382 -13.35 8.68 -16.61
N LEU A 383 -13.83 9.93 -16.57
CA LEU A 383 -14.59 10.53 -17.65
C LEU A 383 -13.78 10.55 -18.97
N ASN A 384 -12.49 10.88 -18.87
CA ASN A 384 -11.57 10.89 -20.01
C ASN A 384 -11.29 9.48 -20.57
N GLU A 385 -11.18 8.45 -19.71
CA GLU A 385 -11.04 7.05 -20.15
C GLU A 385 -12.30 6.53 -20.87
N ILE A 386 -13.50 6.85 -20.35
CA ILE A 386 -14.77 6.49 -20.99
C ILE A 386 -14.90 7.18 -22.36
N HIS A 387 -14.61 8.47 -22.43
CA HIS A 387 -14.61 9.22 -23.69
C HIS A 387 -13.59 8.65 -24.70
N ALA A 388 -12.36 8.34 -24.27
CA ALA A 388 -11.32 7.80 -25.15
C ALA A 388 -11.72 6.45 -25.78
N ARG A 389 -12.42 5.59 -25.04
CA ARG A 389 -12.96 4.31 -25.57
C ARG A 389 -14.10 4.49 -26.56
N GLY A 390 -14.92 5.53 -26.36
CA GLY A 390 -16.01 5.88 -27.27
C GLY A 390 -15.54 6.50 -28.59
N ALA A 391 -14.32 7.04 -28.65
CA ALA A 391 -13.84 7.84 -29.79
C ALA A 391 -13.81 7.10 -31.15
N GLY A 392 -13.76 5.77 -31.16
CA GLY A 392 -13.83 4.95 -32.38
C GLY A 392 -15.26 4.69 -32.90
N LEU A 393 -16.30 5.12 -32.18
CA LEU A 393 -17.70 4.99 -32.61
C LEU A 393 -18.14 6.19 -33.46
N PRO A 394 -19.11 6.03 -34.38
CA PRO A 394 -19.74 7.15 -35.08
C PRO A 394 -20.24 8.21 -34.10
N ALA A 395 -20.05 9.50 -34.40
CA ALA A 395 -20.33 10.61 -33.48
C ALA A 395 -21.74 10.56 -32.86
N ALA A 396 -22.76 10.21 -33.66
CA ALA A 396 -24.15 10.04 -33.21
C ALA A 396 -24.36 8.96 -32.12
N LEU A 397 -23.48 7.95 -32.05
CA LEU A 397 -23.54 6.86 -31.07
C LEU A 397 -22.61 7.09 -29.86
N GLN A 398 -21.70 8.06 -29.91
CA GLN A 398 -20.73 8.29 -28.84
C GLN A 398 -21.41 8.71 -27.53
N GLY A 399 -22.36 9.65 -27.57
CA GLY A 399 -23.08 10.10 -26.38
C GLY A 399 -23.83 8.96 -25.68
N GLU A 400 -24.54 8.15 -26.46
CA GLU A 400 -25.30 7.01 -25.93
C GLU A 400 -24.38 5.91 -25.35
N ALA A 401 -23.26 5.60 -26.02
CA ALA A 401 -22.28 4.66 -25.48
C ALA A 401 -21.61 5.15 -24.19
N ARG A 402 -21.32 6.46 -24.09
CA ARG A 402 -20.86 7.07 -22.83
C ARG A 402 -21.92 6.94 -21.73
N ALA A 403 -23.18 7.25 -22.03
CA ALA A 403 -24.29 7.16 -21.09
C ALA A 403 -24.51 5.71 -20.59
N ARG A 404 -24.41 4.69 -21.46
CA ARG A 404 -24.47 3.28 -21.06
C ARG A 404 -23.35 2.89 -20.09
N VAL A 405 -22.10 3.20 -20.42
CA VAL A 405 -20.94 2.82 -19.59
C VAL A 405 -20.91 3.60 -18.27
N LEU A 406 -21.04 4.93 -18.32
CA LEU A 406 -21.01 5.79 -17.13
C LEU A 406 -22.24 5.57 -16.26
N GLY A 407 -23.41 5.37 -16.86
CA GLY A 407 -24.66 5.16 -16.13
C GLY A 407 -24.67 3.86 -15.34
N LEU A 408 -24.10 2.77 -15.87
CA LEU A 408 -23.94 1.52 -15.12
C LEU A 408 -23.03 1.70 -13.89
N ILE A 409 -21.93 2.45 -14.04
CA ILE A 409 -21.00 2.76 -12.95
C ILE A 409 -21.71 3.60 -11.88
N LEU A 410 -22.37 4.69 -12.26
CA LEU A 410 -23.12 5.55 -11.33
C LEU A 410 -24.27 4.80 -10.64
N ALA A 411 -25.00 3.95 -11.37
CA ALA A 411 -26.09 3.15 -10.82
C ALA A 411 -25.63 2.17 -9.73
N HIS A 412 -24.41 1.66 -9.82
CA HIS A 412 -23.80 0.80 -8.79
C HIS A 412 -23.44 1.60 -7.53
N GLU A 413 -22.89 2.81 -7.66
CA GLU A 413 -22.66 3.71 -6.50
C GLU A 413 -23.98 4.12 -5.83
N ILE A 414 -25.03 4.35 -6.64
CA ILE A 414 -26.40 4.62 -6.18
C ILE A 414 -26.98 3.41 -5.44
N ALA A 415 -26.74 2.18 -5.91
CA ALA A 415 -27.13 0.96 -5.22
C ALA A 415 -26.45 0.81 -3.84
N HIS A 416 -25.17 1.19 -3.73
CA HIS A 416 -24.46 1.28 -2.46
C HIS A 416 -25.03 2.35 -1.52
N ALA A 417 -25.39 3.54 -2.05
CA ALA A 417 -26.06 4.58 -1.28
C ALA A 417 -27.44 4.12 -0.77
N GLY A 418 -28.16 3.34 -1.58
CA GLY A 418 -29.40 2.64 -1.24
C GLY A 418 -29.23 1.47 -0.25
N GLY A 419 -28.04 1.25 0.30
CA GLY A 419 -27.78 0.31 1.39
C GLY A 419 -27.42 -1.11 0.98
N ILE A 420 -27.19 -1.37 -0.31
CA ILE A 420 -26.64 -2.67 -0.74
C ILE A 420 -25.15 -2.71 -0.41
N LYS A 421 -24.70 -3.72 0.35
CA LYS A 421 -23.28 -3.85 0.76
C LYS A 421 -22.47 -4.85 -0.08
N ALA A 422 -23.12 -5.68 -0.89
CA ALA A 422 -22.45 -6.75 -1.65
C ALA A 422 -22.30 -6.38 -3.13
N GLU A 423 -21.07 -6.41 -3.64
CA GLU A 423 -20.69 -6.02 -5.01
C GLU A 423 -21.61 -6.62 -6.10
N ARG A 424 -21.88 -7.93 -6.04
CA ARG A 424 -22.73 -8.61 -7.04
C ARG A 424 -24.21 -8.24 -6.95
N ALA A 425 -24.67 -7.87 -5.76
CA ALA A 425 -26.03 -7.36 -5.57
C ALA A 425 -26.12 -5.90 -6.03
N ALA A 426 -25.07 -5.10 -5.84
CA ALA A 426 -24.96 -3.75 -6.37
C ALA A 426 -24.88 -3.75 -7.90
N ASP A 427 -24.09 -4.66 -8.51
CA ASP A 427 -24.06 -4.91 -9.95
C ASP A 427 -25.45 -5.29 -10.52
N ALA A 428 -26.16 -6.22 -9.88
CA ALA A 428 -27.48 -6.64 -10.32
C ALA A 428 -28.55 -5.55 -10.14
N GLU A 429 -28.47 -4.75 -9.07
CA GLU A 429 -29.39 -3.64 -8.86
C GLU A 429 -29.05 -2.44 -9.78
N ALA A 430 -27.78 -2.21 -10.09
CA ALA A 430 -27.33 -1.18 -11.03
C ALA A 430 -27.96 -1.36 -12.42
N LEU A 431 -28.08 -2.60 -12.90
CA LEU A 431 -28.79 -2.93 -14.13
C LEU A 431 -30.26 -2.50 -14.07
N ARG A 432 -30.97 -2.83 -12.97
CA ARG A 432 -32.38 -2.46 -12.77
C ARG A 432 -32.59 -0.94 -12.64
N VAL A 433 -31.69 -0.26 -11.93
CA VAL A 433 -31.68 1.21 -11.81
C VAL A 433 -31.46 1.85 -13.17
N PHE A 434 -30.53 1.32 -13.97
CA PHE A 434 -30.25 1.79 -15.33
C PHE A 434 -31.45 1.60 -16.27
N GLU A 435 -32.03 0.39 -16.31
CA GLU A 435 -33.22 0.06 -17.10
C GLU A 435 -34.43 0.92 -16.71
N ARG A 436 -34.65 1.15 -15.41
CA ARG A 436 -35.71 2.02 -14.88
C ARG A 436 -35.51 3.48 -15.28
N ALA A 437 -34.26 3.97 -15.27
CA ALA A 437 -33.93 5.35 -15.58
C ALA A 437 -34.06 5.72 -17.07
N LYS A 438 -34.02 4.73 -17.98
CA LYS A 438 -34.18 4.91 -19.44
C LYS A 438 -33.27 5.99 -20.05
N VAL A 439 -32.07 6.16 -19.49
CA VAL A 439 -31.09 7.20 -19.85
C VAL A 439 -30.40 6.96 -21.21
N ALA A 440 -30.51 5.74 -21.74
CA ALA A 440 -30.03 5.32 -23.05
C ALA A 440 -30.76 4.03 -23.47
N GLY A 441 -30.49 3.53 -24.67
CA GLY A 441 -30.90 2.19 -25.09
C GLY A 441 -30.31 1.07 -24.21
N PRO A 442 -30.77 -0.19 -24.41
CA PRO A 442 -30.42 -1.33 -23.56
C PRO A 442 -28.90 -1.56 -23.49
N LEU A 443 -28.43 -2.01 -22.32
CA LEU A 443 -27.03 -2.32 -22.09
C LEU A 443 -26.59 -3.51 -22.95
N LEU A 444 -25.64 -3.27 -23.86
CA LEU A 444 -25.05 -4.32 -24.68
C LEU A 444 -23.94 -5.03 -23.91
N ARG A 445 -23.61 -6.25 -24.32
CA ARG A 445 -22.44 -7.00 -23.82
C ARG A 445 -21.13 -6.18 -23.89
N ALA A 446 -21.02 -5.33 -24.91
CA ALA A 446 -19.88 -4.42 -25.07
C ALA A 446 -19.83 -3.35 -23.97
N ASP A 447 -20.96 -2.76 -23.57
CA ASP A 447 -21.02 -1.76 -22.51
C ASP A 447 -20.66 -2.37 -21.14
N LEU A 448 -21.21 -3.55 -20.83
CA LEU A 448 -20.88 -4.31 -19.60
C LEU A 448 -19.37 -4.61 -19.51
N ARG A 449 -18.76 -5.02 -20.63
CA ARG A 449 -17.31 -5.23 -20.72
C ARG A 449 -16.53 -3.92 -20.55
N ASN A 450 -16.95 -2.87 -21.24
CA ASN A 450 -16.27 -1.57 -21.22
C ASN A 450 -16.26 -0.95 -19.81
N ALA A 451 -17.39 -1.02 -19.08
CA ALA A 451 -17.46 -0.55 -17.70
C ALA A 451 -16.41 -1.20 -16.79
N LEU A 452 -16.14 -2.51 -16.96
CA LEU A 452 -15.10 -3.22 -16.21
C LEU A 452 -13.68 -2.96 -16.76
N GLU A 453 -13.51 -2.83 -18.08
CA GLU A 453 -12.20 -2.66 -18.71
C GLU A 453 -11.63 -1.24 -18.55
N VAL A 454 -12.47 -0.23 -18.34
CA VAL A 454 -12.07 1.13 -17.93
C VAL A 454 -11.16 1.11 -16.70
N PHE A 455 -11.41 0.22 -15.73
CA PHE A 455 -10.57 0.08 -14.52
C PHE A 455 -9.50 -1.01 -14.65
N SER A 456 -9.85 -2.18 -15.21
CA SER A 456 -8.97 -3.36 -15.23
C SER A 456 -7.98 -3.41 -16.41
N LYS A 457 -8.23 -2.64 -17.48
CA LYS A 457 -7.37 -2.52 -18.67
C LYS A 457 -7.37 -1.09 -19.26
N PRO A 458 -7.07 -0.04 -18.47
CA PRO A 458 -7.16 1.34 -18.95
C PRO A 458 -6.26 1.58 -20.17
N THR A 459 -6.63 2.55 -21.00
CA THR A 459 -5.95 2.83 -22.27
C THR A 459 -4.47 3.17 -22.01
N GLY A 460 -3.57 2.49 -22.71
CA GLY A 460 -2.11 2.60 -22.51
C GLY A 460 -1.52 1.80 -21.34
N ALA A 461 -2.31 1.01 -20.59
CA ALA A 461 -1.80 0.21 -19.48
C ALA A 461 -0.86 -0.93 -19.92
N THR A 462 0.28 -1.08 -19.23
CA THR A 462 1.27 -2.13 -19.50
C THR A 462 0.73 -3.53 -19.16
N HIS A 463 1.50 -4.57 -19.47
CA HIS A 463 1.18 -5.93 -19.00
C HIS A 463 1.24 -6.05 -17.46
N LEU A 464 2.17 -5.35 -16.81
CA LEU A 464 2.32 -5.34 -15.36
C LEU A 464 1.14 -4.64 -14.67
N ASP A 465 0.73 -3.47 -15.19
CA ASP A 465 -0.40 -2.70 -14.66
C ASP A 465 -1.70 -3.51 -14.67
N ARG A 466 -1.93 -4.25 -15.75
CA ARG A 466 -3.09 -5.14 -15.93
C ARG A 466 -3.03 -6.37 -15.01
N LEU A 467 -1.84 -6.88 -14.69
CA LEU A 467 -1.67 -7.97 -13.73
C LEU A 467 -1.97 -7.50 -12.30
N LEU A 468 -1.37 -6.39 -11.88
CA LEU A 468 -1.57 -5.80 -10.54
C LEU A 468 -3.02 -5.37 -10.32
N GLY A 469 -3.69 -4.83 -11.34
CA GLY A 469 -5.12 -4.50 -11.28
C GLY A 469 -6.00 -5.72 -11.00
N ARG A 470 -5.80 -6.81 -11.76
CA ARG A 470 -6.55 -8.06 -11.55
C ARG A 470 -6.35 -8.65 -10.16
N LEU A 471 -5.12 -8.57 -9.61
CA LEU A 471 -4.84 -9.06 -8.26
C LEU A 471 -5.55 -8.23 -7.18
N GLY A 472 -5.57 -6.90 -7.33
CA GLY A 472 -6.29 -6.00 -6.42
C GLY A 472 -7.81 -6.15 -6.48
N GLU A 473 -8.38 -6.49 -7.65
CA GLU A 473 -9.82 -6.73 -7.82
C GLU A 473 -10.25 -8.12 -7.32
N LEU A 474 -9.37 -9.14 -7.41
CA LEU A 474 -9.70 -10.55 -7.19
C LEU A 474 -10.38 -10.85 -5.86
N TYR A 475 -9.90 -10.23 -4.77
CA TYR A 475 -10.41 -10.48 -3.42
C TYR A 475 -11.83 -9.92 -3.20
N ARG A 476 -12.16 -8.79 -3.84
CA ARG A 476 -13.41 -8.05 -3.60
C ARG A 476 -14.48 -8.32 -4.68
N TYR A 477 -14.11 -8.22 -5.94
CA TYR A 477 -15.03 -8.34 -7.09
C TYR A 477 -14.95 -9.71 -7.77
N GLY A 478 -13.91 -10.51 -7.47
CA GLY A 478 -13.59 -11.74 -8.17
C GLY A 478 -12.80 -11.49 -9.45
N THR A 479 -12.71 -12.49 -10.33
CA THR A 479 -12.06 -12.31 -11.63
C THR A 479 -12.91 -11.41 -12.55
N PRO A 480 -12.31 -10.53 -13.39
CA PRO A 480 -13.08 -9.69 -14.31
C PRO A 480 -14.01 -10.47 -15.25
N GLY A 481 -13.57 -11.64 -15.73
CA GLY A 481 -14.41 -12.54 -16.52
C GLY A 481 -15.57 -13.15 -15.73
N GLY A 482 -15.36 -13.46 -14.44
CA GLY A 482 -16.41 -13.95 -13.54
C GLY A 482 -17.44 -12.88 -13.17
N ARG A 483 -17.02 -11.62 -13.00
CA ARG A 483 -17.93 -10.47 -12.80
C ARG A 483 -18.70 -10.14 -14.08
N LEU A 484 -18.03 -10.11 -15.24
CA LEU A 484 -18.70 -9.93 -16.53
C LEU A 484 -19.76 -11.02 -16.77
N ALA A 485 -19.42 -12.29 -16.53
CA ALA A 485 -20.39 -13.39 -16.66
C ALA A 485 -21.56 -13.27 -15.65
N ALA A 486 -21.36 -12.66 -14.47
CA ALA A 486 -22.44 -12.40 -13.52
C ALA A 486 -23.36 -11.25 -13.99
N LEU A 487 -22.79 -10.15 -14.47
CA LEU A 487 -23.53 -9.05 -15.10
C LEU A 487 -24.32 -9.53 -16.33
N GLU A 488 -23.70 -10.35 -17.19
CA GLU A 488 -24.36 -10.94 -18.37
C GLU A 488 -25.56 -11.83 -18.00
N ARG A 489 -25.50 -12.58 -16.88
CA ARG A 489 -26.65 -13.36 -16.39
C ARG A 489 -27.74 -12.44 -15.82
N ALA A 490 -27.36 -11.50 -14.96
CA ALA A 490 -28.29 -10.55 -14.35
C ALA A 490 -29.05 -9.72 -15.41
N ALA A 491 -28.38 -9.29 -16.48
CA ALA A 491 -28.98 -8.58 -17.61
C ALA A 491 -29.92 -9.43 -18.48
N ARG A 492 -29.90 -10.77 -18.35
CA ARG A 492 -30.89 -11.68 -18.96
C ARG A 492 -32.02 -12.06 -18.00
N GLY A 493 -32.07 -11.46 -16.80
CA GLY A 493 -33.00 -11.87 -15.74
C GLY A 493 -32.67 -13.23 -15.10
N GLU A 494 -31.53 -13.86 -15.46
CA GLU A 494 -31.06 -15.09 -14.82
C GLU A 494 -30.57 -14.74 -13.41
N ALA A 495 -31.46 -14.90 -12.43
CA ALA A 495 -31.13 -14.68 -11.02
C ALA A 495 -29.92 -15.52 -10.59
N ASP A 496 -29.04 -14.93 -9.77
CA ASP A 496 -28.15 -15.74 -8.93
C ASP A 496 -29.05 -16.72 -8.14
N ARG A 497 -28.75 -18.02 -8.17
CA ARG A 497 -29.55 -19.06 -7.48
C ARG A 497 -29.72 -18.76 -5.99
N LEU A 498 -28.84 -17.94 -5.42
CA LEU A 498 -28.89 -17.51 -4.02
C LEU A 498 -29.50 -16.11 -3.83
N ALA A 499 -29.94 -15.40 -4.88
CA ALA A 499 -30.44 -14.02 -4.82
C ALA A 499 -31.72 -13.88 -3.99
N SER A 500 -32.69 -14.79 -4.15
CA SER A 500 -33.93 -14.85 -3.35
C SER A 500 -33.64 -15.03 -1.86
N TYR A 501 -32.54 -15.69 -1.53
CA TYR A 501 -32.08 -15.91 -0.16
C TYR A 501 -31.10 -14.83 0.34
N ARG A 502 -30.69 -13.86 -0.48
CA ARG A 502 -29.62 -12.89 -0.12
C ARG A 502 -30.21 -11.55 0.32
N ARG A 503 -29.83 -11.12 1.53
CA ARG A 503 -30.22 -9.83 2.11
C ARG A 503 -29.45 -8.65 1.52
N ALA A 504 -29.95 -7.44 1.76
CA ALA A 504 -29.31 -6.16 1.43
C ALA A 504 -27.87 -6.01 1.99
N ASP A 505 -27.62 -6.57 3.19
CA ASP A 505 -26.28 -6.58 3.81
C ASP A 505 -25.29 -7.57 3.15
N GLY A 506 -25.79 -8.41 2.23
CA GLY A 506 -25.04 -9.43 1.53
C GLY A 506 -25.13 -10.83 2.14
N THR A 507 -25.66 -11.00 3.36
CA THR A 507 -25.77 -12.31 4.04
C THR A 507 -26.91 -13.16 3.48
N LEU A 508 -26.84 -14.48 3.65
CA LEU A 508 -27.93 -15.39 3.31
C LEU A 508 -28.94 -15.58 4.45
N ARG A 509 -30.22 -15.68 4.07
CA ARG A 509 -31.36 -16.14 4.87
C ARG A 509 -31.28 -17.67 5.02
N TRP A 510 -30.36 -18.14 5.86
CA TRP A 510 -30.04 -19.57 5.94
C TRP A 510 -31.23 -20.47 6.25
N LYS A 511 -32.17 -20.02 7.11
CA LYS A 511 -33.39 -20.80 7.41
C LYS A 511 -34.25 -21.05 6.17
N ALA A 512 -34.38 -20.07 5.28
CA ALA A 512 -35.09 -20.21 4.00
C ALA A 512 -34.28 -21.01 2.95
N LEU A 513 -32.95 -20.85 2.93
CA LEU A 513 -32.10 -21.63 2.01
C LEU A 513 -32.06 -23.12 2.39
N ALA A 514 -32.17 -23.43 3.68
CA ALA A 514 -32.20 -24.80 4.20
C ALA A 514 -33.58 -25.47 4.07
N SER A 515 -34.68 -24.71 4.21
CA SER A 515 -36.05 -25.23 3.98
C SER A 515 -36.25 -25.69 2.54
N ASP A 516 -35.68 -24.94 1.59
CA ASP A 516 -35.94 -25.13 0.15
C ASP A 516 -35.08 -26.23 -0.48
N GLY A 517 -34.38 -27.04 0.31
CA GLY A 517 -33.68 -28.25 -0.14
C GLY A 517 -32.43 -28.04 -1.00
N LEU A 518 -32.16 -26.82 -1.46
CA LEU A 518 -31.05 -26.44 -2.35
C LEU A 518 -29.65 -26.85 -1.87
N LEU A 519 -29.48 -27.16 -0.57
CA LEU A 519 -28.22 -27.61 0.03
C LEU A 519 -28.14 -29.13 0.26
N ARG A 520 -29.17 -29.91 -0.12
CA ARG A 520 -29.28 -31.37 0.11
C ARG A 520 -29.06 -32.23 -1.14
N GLU A 521 -29.09 -31.68 -2.36
CA GLU A 521 -29.00 -32.47 -3.59
C GLU A 521 -27.61 -32.48 -4.25
N GLY A 522 -27.00 -33.67 -4.30
CA GLY A 522 -26.00 -34.06 -5.31
C GLY A 522 -24.52 -33.86 -4.94
N GLY A 523 -23.69 -34.89 -5.16
CA GLY A 523 -22.27 -34.93 -4.76
C GLY A 523 -21.33 -33.89 -5.39
N ALA A 524 -21.79 -33.08 -6.35
CA ALA A 524 -21.06 -31.90 -6.82
C ALA A 524 -21.02 -30.77 -5.77
N LEU A 525 -21.88 -30.81 -4.75
CA LEU A 525 -22.06 -29.70 -3.82
C LEU A 525 -20.92 -29.50 -2.83
N ALA A 526 -20.12 -30.51 -2.46
CA ALA A 526 -19.14 -30.37 -1.37
C ALA A 526 -18.20 -29.15 -1.52
N HIS A 527 -17.64 -28.94 -2.73
CA HIS A 527 -16.79 -27.78 -3.03
C HIS A 527 -17.59 -26.46 -3.03
N PHE A 528 -18.87 -26.50 -3.39
CA PHE A 528 -19.78 -25.36 -3.30
C PHE A 528 -20.10 -25.02 -1.84
N THR A 529 -20.38 -26.00 -0.98
CA THR A 529 -20.70 -25.79 0.44
C THR A 529 -19.53 -25.17 1.20
N LEU A 530 -18.28 -25.61 0.99
CA LEU A 530 -17.11 -25.02 1.64
C LEU A 530 -16.79 -23.61 1.13
N ALA A 531 -16.81 -23.40 -0.19
CA ALA A 531 -16.56 -22.07 -0.76
C ALA A 531 -17.65 -21.05 -0.36
N LEU A 532 -18.91 -21.51 -0.28
CA LEU A 532 -20.03 -20.72 0.22
C LEU A 532 -19.89 -20.43 1.72
N PHE A 533 -19.62 -21.45 2.54
CA PHE A 533 -19.41 -21.31 3.98
C PHE A 533 -18.33 -20.26 4.30
N LEU A 534 -17.14 -20.37 3.69
CA LEU A 534 -16.04 -19.42 3.94
C LEU A 534 -16.38 -17.99 3.52
N LYS A 535 -17.06 -17.84 2.38
CA LYS A 535 -17.48 -16.53 1.87
C LYS A 535 -18.55 -15.89 2.75
N GLU A 536 -19.55 -16.66 3.17
CA GLU A 536 -20.65 -16.19 4.01
C GLU A 536 -20.17 -15.94 5.43
N LEU A 537 -19.29 -16.76 6.00
CA LEU A 537 -18.61 -16.50 7.28
C LEU A 537 -17.90 -15.15 7.25
N ALA A 538 -17.11 -14.87 6.20
CA ALA A 538 -16.43 -13.58 6.05
C ALA A 538 -17.40 -12.39 5.96
N MET A 539 -18.53 -12.53 5.25
CA MET A 539 -19.54 -11.46 5.16
C MET A 539 -20.32 -11.27 6.47
N VAL A 540 -20.70 -12.36 7.14
CA VAL A 540 -21.41 -12.34 8.42
C VAL A 540 -20.53 -11.76 9.53
N VAL A 541 -19.26 -12.16 9.62
CA VAL A 541 -18.29 -11.55 10.55
C VAL A 541 -18.11 -10.05 10.27
N ARG A 542 -18.07 -9.63 9.00
CA ARG A 542 -18.00 -8.19 8.62
C ARG A 542 -19.23 -7.39 9.05
N THR A 543 -20.37 -8.02 9.38
CA THR A 543 -21.53 -7.28 9.92
C THR A 543 -21.33 -6.79 11.35
N GLY A 544 -20.54 -7.52 12.15
CA GLY A 544 -20.42 -7.31 13.60
C GLY A 544 -21.70 -7.62 14.39
N ASP A 545 -22.77 -8.10 13.74
CA ASP A 545 -24.07 -8.39 14.36
C ASP A 545 -24.07 -9.81 14.94
N ARG A 546 -24.19 -9.90 16.27
CA ARG A 546 -24.24 -11.16 17.02
C ARG A 546 -25.37 -12.07 16.54
N LEU A 547 -26.56 -11.52 16.28
CA LEU A 547 -27.73 -12.30 15.85
C LEU A 547 -27.52 -12.87 14.43
N ARG A 548 -26.76 -12.19 13.57
CA ARG A 548 -26.38 -12.70 12.24
C ARG A 548 -25.36 -13.81 12.32
N ILE A 549 -24.42 -13.73 13.26
CA ILE A 549 -23.42 -14.78 13.50
C ILE A 549 -24.13 -16.04 14.04
N GLU A 550 -25.03 -15.88 15.01
CA GLU A 550 -25.84 -16.98 15.56
C GLU A 550 -26.74 -17.61 14.47
N GLU A 551 -27.48 -16.81 13.69
CA GLU A 551 -28.33 -17.31 12.58
C GLU A 551 -27.53 -18.05 11.50
N PHE A 552 -26.29 -17.61 11.21
CA PHE A 552 -25.39 -18.29 10.28
C PHE A 552 -25.00 -19.68 10.80
N PHE A 553 -24.57 -19.80 12.06
CA PHE A 553 -24.15 -21.08 12.62
C PHE A 553 -25.34 -22.04 12.79
N ASP A 554 -26.47 -21.58 13.30
CA ASP A 554 -27.74 -22.34 13.32
C ASP A 554 -28.09 -22.87 11.92
N GLY A 555 -28.02 -21.98 10.93
CA GLY A 555 -28.28 -22.29 9.53
C GLY A 555 -27.38 -23.40 8.99
N VAL A 556 -26.06 -23.26 9.15
CA VAL A 556 -25.08 -24.25 8.68
C VAL A 556 -25.24 -25.59 9.41
N MET A 557 -25.63 -25.59 10.70
CA MET A 557 -25.91 -26.81 11.47
C MET A 557 -27.08 -27.64 10.91
N THR A 558 -28.02 -27.04 10.18
CA THR A 558 -29.10 -27.78 9.50
C THR A 558 -28.68 -28.46 8.19
N THR A 559 -27.44 -28.23 7.73
CA THR A 559 -26.89 -28.75 6.47
C THR A 559 -25.93 -29.91 6.71
N ASP A 560 -25.64 -30.71 5.68
CA ASP A 560 -24.65 -31.79 5.77
C ASP A 560 -23.19 -31.29 5.80
N PHE A 561 -22.96 -29.96 5.89
CA PHE A 561 -21.63 -29.35 5.97
C PHE A 561 -20.77 -29.98 7.07
N PHE A 562 -21.29 -30.12 8.29
CA PHE A 562 -20.54 -30.71 9.40
C PHE A 562 -20.34 -32.23 9.27
N LYS A 563 -21.22 -32.94 8.55
CA LYS A 563 -21.01 -34.37 8.24
C LYS A 563 -19.82 -34.57 7.28
N HIS A 564 -19.65 -33.66 6.31
CA HIS A 564 -18.56 -33.73 5.34
C HIS A 564 -17.25 -33.05 5.80
N TYR A 565 -17.32 -31.99 6.60
CA TYR A 565 -16.15 -31.17 7.00
C TYR A 565 -15.86 -31.15 8.51
N GLY A 566 -16.82 -31.51 9.37
CA GLY A 566 -16.59 -31.61 10.82
C GLY A 566 -15.77 -32.85 11.20
N LEU A 567 -16.05 -34.00 10.56
CA LEU A 567 -15.23 -35.21 10.71
C LEU A 567 -13.77 -35.00 10.27
N PHE A 568 -13.56 -34.15 9.26
CA PHE A 568 -12.24 -33.78 8.74
C PHE A 568 -11.41 -32.99 9.77
N ALA A 569 -12.07 -32.11 10.56
CA ALA A 569 -11.42 -31.37 11.65
C ALA A 569 -11.09 -32.27 12.87
N LEU A 570 -11.92 -33.27 13.17
CA LEU A 570 -11.64 -34.27 14.21
C LEU A 570 -10.46 -35.18 13.80
N GLY A 571 -10.46 -35.71 12.58
CA GLY A 571 -9.39 -36.59 12.09
C GLY A 571 -8.01 -35.95 12.04
N ALA A 572 -7.94 -34.65 11.68
CA ALA A 572 -6.69 -33.90 11.61
C ALA A 572 -6.01 -33.69 12.98
N ARG A 573 -6.73 -33.90 14.10
CA ARG A 573 -6.18 -33.79 15.46
C ARG A 573 -5.70 -35.13 16.04
N GLY A 574 -5.93 -36.25 15.34
CA GLY A 574 -5.79 -37.61 15.90
C GLY A 574 -4.88 -38.60 15.16
N GLY A 575 -4.36 -38.33 13.95
CA GLY A 575 -3.45 -39.28 13.30
C GLY A 575 -2.93 -38.91 11.91
N GLU A 576 -1.72 -38.34 11.86
CA GLU A 576 -1.06 -37.92 10.62
C GLU A 576 -0.83 -39.09 9.62
N LEU A 577 -0.55 -40.30 10.11
CA LEU A 577 -0.17 -41.46 9.29
C LEU A 577 -1.33 -42.12 8.52
N LEU A 578 -2.56 -42.12 9.08
CA LEU A 578 -3.74 -42.67 8.39
C LEU A 578 -4.41 -41.61 7.51
N TYR A 579 -4.42 -40.36 7.96
CA TYR A 579 -4.98 -39.21 7.25
C TYR A 579 -4.32 -39.01 5.88
N GLY A 580 -2.98 -39.11 5.79
CA GLY A 580 -2.24 -39.04 4.52
C GLY A 580 -2.63 -40.14 3.51
N ARG A 581 -2.88 -41.37 4.00
CA ARG A 581 -3.28 -42.51 3.13
C ARG A 581 -4.72 -42.39 2.64
N TYR A 582 -5.65 -41.91 3.46
CA TYR A 582 -7.04 -41.71 3.06
C TYR A 582 -7.21 -40.56 2.04
N LEU A 583 -6.47 -39.45 2.22
CA LEU A 583 -6.46 -38.34 1.25
C LEU A 583 -5.92 -38.76 -0.12
N ALA A 584 -4.88 -39.60 -0.16
CA ALA A 584 -4.26 -40.06 -1.40
C ALA A 584 -5.19 -40.88 -2.31
N GLN A 585 -6.24 -41.50 -1.74
CA GLN A 585 -7.22 -42.30 -2.48
C GLN A 585 -8.35 -41.46 -3.11
N HIS A 586 -8.64 -40.28 -2.55
CA HIS A 586 -9.83 -39.49 -2.91
C HIS A 586 -9.53 -38.15 -3.58
N LEU A 587 -8.26 -37.72 -3.62
CA LEU A 587 -7.85 -36.44 -4.21
C LEU A 587 -6.83 -36.65 -5.33
N ARG A 588 -7.25 -36.42 -6.58
CA ARG A 588 -6.30 -36.28 -7.70
C ARG A 588 -5.38 -35.09 -7.45
N GLN A 589 -4.09 -35.27 -7.75
CA GLN A 589 -3.07 -34.23 -7.61
C GLN A 589 -3.44 -32.99 -8.45
N GLY A 590 -3.47 -31.80 -7.84
CA GLY A 590 -3.51 -30.54 -8.59
C GLY A 590 -4.38 -29.39 -8.06
N PHE A 591 -5.10 -29.51 -6.94
CA PHE A 591 -6.00 -28.42 -6.49
C PHE A 591 -5.82 -27.93 -5.04
N VAL A 592 -5.35 -26.68 -4.95
CA VAL A 592 -5.35 -25.72 -3.81
C VAL A 592 -4.41 -26.01 -2.62
N SER A 593 -3.78 -24.93 -2.15
CA SER A 593 -2.59 -24.90 -1.29
C SER A 593 -2.80 -25.41 0.13
N SER A 594 -1.75 -26.02 0.71
CA SER A 594 -1.78 -26.61 2.05
C SER A 594 -2.05 -25.60 3.16
N LEU A 595 -1.64 -24.33 2.98
CA LEU A 595 -1.79 -23.28 3.99
C LEU A 595 -3.26 -23.00 4.34
N LEU A 596 -4.16 -22.86 3.37
CA LEU A 596 -5.57 -22.55 3.65
C LEU A 596 -6.27 -23.72 4.35
N LYS A 597 -5.96 -24.96 3.94
CA LYS A 597 -6.47 -26.19 4.58
C LYS A 597 -6.06 -26.27 6.04
N THR A 598 -4.77 -26.09 6.36
CA THR A 598 -4.27 -26.20 7.74
C THR A 598 -4.92 -25.18 8.67
N HIS A 599 -5.04 -23.91 8.26
CA HIS A 599 -5.58 -22.85 9.11
C HIS A 599 -7.10 -22.97 9.32
N ILE A 600 -7.87 -23.38 8.31
CA ILE A 600 -9.32 -23.62 8.46
C ILE A 600 -9.57 -24.82 9.40
N VAL A 601 -8.81 -25.91 9.23
CA VAL A 601 -8.90 -27.08 10.09
C VAL A 601 -8.56 -26.77 11.55
N LEU A 602 -7.53 -25.94 11.79
CA LEU A 602 -7.21 -25.41 13.12
C LEU A 602 -8.33 -24.52 13.68
N MET A 603 -8.87 -23.59 12.89
CA MET A 603 -9.98 -22.72 13.32
C MET A 603 -11.23 -23.52 13.72
N THR A 604 -11.65 -24.48 12.90
CA THR A 604 -12.81 -25.33 13.21
C THR A 604 -12.51 -26.26 14.40
N GLY A 605 -11.30 -26.81 14.49
CA GLY A 605 -10.88 -27.68 15.60
C GLY A 605 -10.69 -26.98 16.96
N LEU A 606 -10.53 -25.65 16.96
CA LEU A 606 -10.45 -24.81 18.16
C LEU A 606 -11.83 -24.29 18.61
N ALA A 607 -12.70 -23.91 17.67
CA ALA A 607 -14.03 -23.39 17.98
C ALA A 607 -15.02 -24.49 18.41
N LEU A 608 -14.96 -25.67 17.80
CA LEU A 608 -15.97 -26.72 17.98
C LEU A 608 -16.15 -27.19 19.45
N PRO A 609 -15.08 -27.39 20.27
CA PRO A 609 -15.27 -27.78 21.67
C PRO A 609 -15.95 -26.70 22.51
N GLN A 610 -15.65 -25.43 22.26
CA GLN A 610 -16.25 -24.28 22.98
C GLN A 610 -17.70 -24.04 22.57
N ILE A 611 -18.05 -24.34 21.31
CA ILE A 611 -19.45 -24.33 20.84
C ILE A 611 -20.24 -25.47 21.49
N VAL A 612 -19.64 -26.66 21.63
CA VAL A 612 -20.27 -27.82 22.29
C VAL A 612 -20.38 -27.64 23.81
N SER A 613 -19.47 -26.91 24.48
CA SER A 613 -19.58 -26.56 25.90
C SER A 613 -20.47 -25.35 26.19
N GLY A 614 -20.87 -24.58 25.16
CA GLY A 614 -21.66 -23.35 25.31
C GLY A 614 -20.86 -22.12 25.74
N GLU A 615 -19.53 -22.21 25.79
CA GLU A 615 -18.61 -21.17 26.28
C GLU A 615 -17.99 -20.32 25.15
N PHE A 616 -18.50 -20.41 23.93
CA PHE A 616 -17.89 -19.77 22.76
C PHE A 616 -18.03 -18.23 22.76
N GLU A 617 -16.98 -17.55 23.23
CA GLU A 617 -16.83 -16.11 23.05
C GLU A 617 -16.20 -15.76 21.69
N GLY A 618 -17.00 -15.23 20.76
CA GLY A 618 -16.55 -14.86 19.40
C GLY A 618 -15.39 -13.85 19.33
N LYS A 619 -15.08 -13.13 20.43
CA LYS A 619 -13.89 -12.25 20.53
C LYS A 619 -12.58 -13.04 20.42
N THR A 620 -12.49 -14.21 21.03
CA THR A 620 -11.27 -15.05 21.04
C THR A 620 -10.97 -15.60 19.65
N PHE A 621 -12.04 -15.99 18.92
CA PHE A 621 -11.96 -16.37 17.51
C PHE A 621 -11.50 -15.20 16.63
N MET A 622 -12.08 -14.01 16.83
CA MET A 622 -11.68 -12.79 16.10
C MET A 622 -10.21 -12.39 16.32
N ILE A 623 -9.69 -12.52 17.54
CA ILE A 623 -8.27 -12.25 17.83
C ILE A 623 -7.35 -13.24 17.09
N SER A 624 -7.73 -14.53 17.04
CA SER A 624 -6.99 -15.55 16.29
C SER A 624 -7.05 -15.35 14.77
N VAL A 625 -8.15 -14.83 14.24
CA VAL A 625 -8.28 -14.46 12.81
C VAL A 625 -7.42 -13.23 12.50
N ALA A 626 -7.46 -12.19 13.34
CA ALA A 626 -6.71 -10.95 13.16
C ALA A 626 -5.18 -11.16 13.26
N SER A 627 -4.71 -12.06 14.12
CA SER A 627 -3.28 -12.36 14.27
C SER A 627 -2.64 -13.04 13.05
N LEU A 628 -3.47 -13.55 12.12
CA LEU A 628 -3.03 -14.20 10.88
C LEU A 628 -2.99 -13.26 9.66
N GLY A 629 -3.38 -11.98 9.81
CA GLY A 629 -3.22 -10.95 8.77
C GLY A 629 -4.18 -11.06 7.57
N LEU A 630 -5.42 -11.53 7.81
CA LEU A 630 -6.54 -11.50 6.87
C LEU A 630 -7.36 -10.20 6.98
#